data_AF-A0A7Y7NZF2-F1
#
_entry.id   AF-A0A7Y7NZF2-F1
#
_cell.length_a   1.000
_cell.length_b   1.000
_cell.length_c   1.000
_cell.angle_alpha   90.00
_cell.angle_beta   90.00
_cell.angle_gamma   90.00
#
_symmetry.space_group_name_H-M   'P 1'
#
loop_
_entity.id
_entity.type
_entity.pdbx_description
1 polymer ?
#
loop_
_entity_poly.entity_id
_entity_poly.type
_entity_poly.pdbx_seq_one_letter_code
_entity_poly.pdbx_strand_id
1 'polypeptide(L)'
;MSNKIIQEKRMKGYFIQAAKEMLKGEGLKNISVRNIADQAGYSYATLYNYFKDIKDLFFECVNDFQDECEDFIKLETKKTPQGVEKIKAIIRAYSKYFIQYPNVFELFYLEKISDIDNKQPTSDLICNFLDKLCAEEWNYCIKEDLVNIVQAESIRSIIKYQIPGLLLLHLNRRNPADYNDFLVLLDKQLDKIIKVEKTAKKIKLTEPEILNFIFGNCDKNVCFIHYTKEEKIANKILTEGFRYVESFYNTAEQVTNDKLHLTHKHNTYKLYGNYIIVISISTDLYNFFNNEIKTNKMKVSVENILTEDSPILNDNNDYIYFLPKQFVKGYLNYETGKIEINPDYNPNYNPPIFKKNLEGIAQINSN
;
A
#
# COMPACT_ATOMS: atom_id res chain seq x y z
N MET A 1 -16.36 -18.73 -45.70
CA MET A 1 -14.95 -18.43 -46.06
C MET A 1 -14.52 -19.41 -47.15
N SER A 2 -13.80 -18.98 -48.19
CA SER A 2 -13.46 -19.87 -49.32
C SER A 2 -12.44 -20.95 -48.92
N ASN A 3 -12.52 -22.15 -49.51
CA ASN A 3 -11.59 -23.27 -49.24
C ASN A 3 -10.11 -22.87 -49.40
N LYS A 4 -9.81 -21.92 -50.31
CA LYS A 4 -8.47 -21.42 -50.56
C LYS A 4 -7.89 -20.66 -49.35
N ILE A 5 -8.70 -19.86 -48.66
CA ILE A 5 -8.28 -19.11 -47.46
C ILE A 5 -7.99 -20.08 -46.31
N ILE A 6 -8.81 -21.13 -46.16
CA ILE A 6 -8.61 -22.15 -45.12
C ILE A 6 -7.31 -22.93 -45.36
N GLN A 7 -7.07 -23.32 -46.62
CA GLN A 7 -5.84 -24.00 -47.01
C GLN A 7 -4.61 -23.13 -46.80
N GLU A 8 -4.68 -21.84 -47.16
CA GLU A 8 -3.59 -20.89 -46.95
C GLU A 8 -3.27 -20.70 -45.46
N LYS A 9 -4.30 -20.52 -44.62
CA LYS A 9 -4.12 -20.42 -43.16
C LYS A 9 -3.49 -21.69 -42.57
N ARG A 10 -3.94 -22.87 -43.02
CA ARG A 10 -3.38 -24.16 -42.57
C ARG A 10 -1.91 -24.29 -42.96
N MET A 11 -1.57 -23.92 -44.19
CA MET A 11 -0.20 -23.95 -44.68
C MET A 11 0.73 -23.00 -43.93
N LYS A 12 0.28 -21.76 -43.67
CA LYS A 12 1.00 -20.82 -42.79
C LYS A 12 1.24 -21.43 -41.41
N GLY A 13 0.22 -22.08 -40.84
CA GLY A 13 0.31 -22.74 -39.54
C GLY A 13 1.43 -23.78 -39.43
N TYR A 14 1.69 -24.57 -40.47
CA TYR A 14 2.79 -25.54 -40.44
C TYR A 14 4.17 -24.88 -40.36
N PHE A 15 4.40 -23.82 -41.13
CA PHE A 15 5.67 -23.09 -41.08
C PHE A 15 5.84 -22.34 -39.75
N ILE A 16 4.77 -21.73 -39.22
CA ILE A 16 4.80 -21.06 -37.91
C ILE A 16 5.12 -22.08 -36.82
N GLN A 17 4.45 -23.25 -36.81
CA GLN A 17 4.71 -24.28 -35.81
C GLN A 17 6.15 -24.80 -35.86
N ALA A 18 6.66 -25.11 -37.06
CA ALA A 18 8.05 -25.53 -37.24
C ALA A 18 9.04 -24.47 -36.75
N ALA A 19 8.82 -23.20 -37.11
CA ALA A 19 9.66 -22.09 -36.66
C ALA A 19 9.58 -21.90 -35.13
N LYS A 20 8.40 -22.01 -34.51
CA LYS A 20 8.22 -21.92 -33.06
C LYS A 20 9.01 -22.98 -32.31
N GLU A 21 8.95 -24.23 -32.76
CA GLU A 21 9.67 -25.34 -32.16
C GLU A 21 11.19 -25.11 -32.20
N MET A 22 11.69 -24.69 -33.36
CA MET A 22 13.09 -24.32 -33.53
C MET A 22 13.50 -23.12 -32.67
N LEU A 23 12.70 -22.04 -32.65
CA LEU A 23 12.95 -20.85 -31.83
C LEU A 23 13.01 -21.21 -30.34
N LYS A 24 12.10 -22.05 -29.87
CA LYS A 24 12.07 -22.52 -28.48
C LYS A 24 13.25 -23.41 -28.14
N GLY A 25 13.63 -24.34 -29.02
CA GLY A 25 14.69 -25.32 -28.75
C GLY A 25 16.10 -24.80 -29.00
N GLU A 26 16.33 -24.19 -30.15
CA GLU A 26 17.66 -23.89 -30.69
C GLU A 26 18.04 -22.39 -30.64
N GLY A 27 17.06 -21.51 -30.42
CA GLY A 27 17.23 -20.07 -30.42
C GLY A 27 17.41 -19.47 -31.82
N LEU A 28 17.37 -18.14 -31.92
CA LEU A 28 17.31 -17.42 -33.21
C LEU A 28 18.53 -17.68 -34.11
N LYS A 29 19.73 -17.83 -33.52
CA LYS A 29 21.01 -17.91 -34.25
C LYS A 29 21.15 -19.13 -35.17
N ASN A 30 20.45 -20.22 -34.87
CA ASN A 30 20.58 -21.48 -35.60
C ASN A 30 19.51 -21.66 -36.68
N ILE A 31 18.65 -20.65 -36.86
CA ILE A 31 17.48 -20.76 -37.73
C ILE A 31 17.79 -20.27 -39.13
N SER A 32 17.33 -21.05 -40.12
CA SER A 32 17.33 -20.67 -41.52
C SER A 32 15.99 -21.01 -42.16
N VAL A 33 15.64 -20.31 -43.24
CA VAL A 33 14.43 -20.59 -44.03
C VAL A 33 14.41 -22.04 -44.53
N ARG A 34 15.57 -22.61 -44.86
CA ARG A 34 15.69 -24.00 -45.30
C ARG A 34 15.34 -24.96 -44.16
N ASN A 35 15.96 -24.79 -43.00
CA ASN A 35 15.71 -25.65 -41.85
C ASN A 35 14.23 -25.62 -41.42
N ILE A 36 13.60 -24.44 -41.42
CA ILE A 36 12.16 -24.31 -41.09
C ILE A 36 11.30 -25.05 -42.12
N ALA A 37 11.57 -24.84 -43.41
CA ALA A 37 10.78 -25.46 -44.47
C ALA A 37 10.93 -26.99 -44.44
N ASP A 38 12.16 -27.48 -44.25
CA ASP A 38 12.48 -28.90 -44.12
C ASP A 38 11.75 -29.51 -42.91
N GLN A 39 11.77 -28.85 -41.74
CA GLN A 39 11.03 -29.25 -40.54
C GLN A 39 9.52 -29.26 -40.77
N ALA A 40 9.00 -28.30 -41.54
CA ALA A 40 7.58 -28.24 -41.91
C ALA A 40 7.20 -29.28 -42.99
N GLY A 41 8.17 -29.97 -43.60
CA GLY A 41 7.95 -30.95 -44.66
C GLY A 41 7.70 -30.34 -46.06
N TYR A 42 8.19 -29.12 -46.30
CA TYR A 42 7.98 -28.39 -47.56
C TYR A 42 9.29 -27.79 -48.11
N SER A 43 9.29 -27.41 -49.38
CA SER A 43 10.44 -26.70 -49.95
C SER A 43 10.54 -25.27 -49.42
N TYR A 44 11.76 -24.73 -49.30
CA TYR A 44 11.96 -23.32 -48.92
C TYR A 44 11.26 -22.34 -49.87
N ALA A 45 11.12 -22.68 -51.17
CA ALA A 45 10.37 -21.89 -52.14
C ALA A 45 8.88 -21.80 -51.79
N THR A 46 8.31 -22.87 -51.22
CA THR A 46 6.92 -22.89 -50.76
C THR A 46 6.69 -21.90 -49.62
N LEU A 47 7.65 -21.75 -48.69
CA LEU A 47 7.55 -20.80 -47.58
C LEU A 47 7.41 -19.36 -48.08
N TYR A 48 8.20 -18.97 -49.10
CA TYR A 48 8.14 -17.63 -49.70
C TYR A 48 6.83 -17.30 -50.43
N ASN A 49 5.98 -18.29 -50.69
CA ASN A 49 4.62 -18.04 -51.19
C ASN A 49 3.70 -17.48 -50.10
N TYR A 50 4.06 -17.65 -48.83
CA TYR A 50 3.22 -17.31 -47.68
C TYR A 50 3.78 -16.17 -46.82
N PHE A 51 5.11 -16.03 -46.80
CA PHE A 51 5.83 -15.02 -46.02
C PHE A 51 6.78 -14.25 -46.93
N LYS A 52 6.85 -12.93 -46.74
CA LYS A 52 7.72 -12.07 -47.55
C LYS A 52 9.19 -12.39 -47.33
N ASP A 53 9.56 -12.60 -46.07
CA ASP A 53 10.89 -12.98 -45.62
C ASP A 53 10.80 -13.71 -44.28
N ILE A 54 11.94 -14.09 -43.72
CA ILE A 54 12.00 -14.81 -42.44
C ILE A 54 11.51 -13.95 -41.26
N LYS A 55 11.62 -12.63 -41.35
CA LYS A 55 11.20 -11.71 -40.28
C LYS A 55 9.68 -11.61 -40.21
N ASP A 56 9.01 -11.64 -41.36
CA ASP A 56 7.55 -11.76 -41.46
C ASP A 56 7.05 -13.02 -40.75
N LEU A 57 7.78 -14.15 -40.88
CA LEU A 57 7.48 -15.37 -40.13
C LEU A 57 7.78 -15.24 -38.63
N PHE A 58 8.87 -14.58 -38.24
CA PHE A 58 9.19 -14.36 -36.83
C PHE A 58 8.17 -13.46 -36.14
N PHE A 59 7.62 -12.45 -36.82
CA PHE A 59 6.51 -11.65 -36.32
C PHE A 59 5.29 -12.52 -35.95
N GLU A 60 4.89 -13.42 -36.85
CA GLU A 60 3.79 -14.36 -36.57
C GLU A 60 4.12 -15.30 -35.40
N CYS A 61 5.39 -15.74 -35.29
CA CYS A 61 5.84 -16.53 -34.13
C CYS A 61 5.73 -15.75 -32.81
N VAL A 62 6.06 -14.45 -32.80
CA VAL A 62 5.92 -13.60 -31.60
C VAL A 62 4.46 -13.52 -31.16
N ASN A 63 3.51 -13.30 -32.09
CA ASN A 63 2.08 -13.30 -31.77
C ASN A 63 1.64 -14.64 -31.16
N ASP A 64 2.04 -15.75 -31.79
CA ASP A 64 1.65 -17.08 -31.35
C ASP A 64 2.30 -17.45 -29.99
N PHE A 65 3.52 -16.97 -29.70
CA PHE A 65 4.11 -17.09 -28.36
C PHE A 65 3.39 -16.25 -27.30
N GLN A 66 2.83 -15.09 -27.68
CA GLN A 66 2.00 -14.29 -26.76
C GLN A 66 0.70 -15.02 -26.44
N ASP A 67 0.02 -15.57 -27.45
CA ASP A 67 -1.22 -16.34 -27.26
C ASP A 67 -0.97 -17.56 -26.37
N GLU A 68 0.12 -18.30 -26.62
CA GLU A 68 0.50 -19.45 -25.81
C GLU A 68 0.79 -19.06 -24.34
N CYS A 69 1.51 -17.95 -24.13
CA CYS A 69 1.78 -17.43 -22.79
C CYS A 69 0.50 -16.95 -22.10
N GLU A 70 -0.41 -16.31 -22.83
CA GLU A 70 -1.71 -15.87 -22.33
C GLU A 70 -2.56 -17.07 -21.86
N ASP A 71 -2.60 -18.15 -22.64
CA ASP A 71 -3.31 -19.38 -22.28
C ASP A 71 -2.68 -20.07 -21.06
N PHE A 72 -1.35 -20.11 -20.99
CA PHE A 72 -0.62 -20.62 -19.82
C PHE A 72 -0.98 -19.82 -18.55
N ILE A 73 -0.97 -18.49 -18.63
CA ILE A 73 -1.30 -17.61 -17.50
C ILE A 73 -2.77 -17.77 -17.08
N LYS A 74 -3.70 -17.86 -18.04
CA LYS A 74 -5.12 -18.10 -17.74
C LYS A 74 -5.33 -19.39 -16.96
N LEU A 75 -4.61 -20.45 -17.32
CA LEU A 75 -4.66 -21.73 -16.62
C LEU A 75 -4.09 -21.61 -15.19
N GLU A 76 -2.88 -21.08 -15.04
CA GLU A 76 -2.19 -20.96 -13.75
C GLU A 76 -2.95 -20.06 -12.75
N THR A 77 -3.62 -19.03 -13.25
CA THR A 77 -4.30 -18.05 -12.40
C THR A 77 -5.79 -18.31 -12.23
N LYS A 78 -6.36 -19.38 -12.82
CA LYS A 78 -7.82 -19.61 -12.90
C LYS A 78 -8.56 -19.48 -11.55
N LYS A 79 -7.94 -19.89 -10.45
CA LYS A 79 -8.53 -19.88 -9.10
C LYS A 79 -8.14 -18.64 -8.26
N THR A 80 -7.32 -17.75 -8.80
CA THR A 80 -6.87 -16.56 -8.08
C THR A 80 -7.96 -15.49 -8.09
N PRO A 81 -8.30 -14.90 -6.94
CA PRO A 81 -9.26 -13.79 -6.85
C PRO A 81 -8.83 -12.58 -7.69
N GLN A 82 -9.81 -11.83 -8.21
CA GLN A 82 -9.57 -10.60 -8.97
C GLN A 82 -8.87 -9.51 -8.17
N GLY A 83 -8.30 -8.54 -8.87
CA GLY A 83 -7.59 -7.40 -8.35
C GLY A 83 -6.09 -7.64 -8.19
N VAL A 84 -5.50 -7.06 -7.14
CA VAL A 84 -4.04 -7.05 -6.94
C VAL A 84 -3.43 -8.44 -6.85
N GLU A 85 -4.11 -9.37 -6.18
CA GLU A 85 -3.60 -10.75 -6.06
C GLU A 85 -3.58 -11.46 -7.43
N LYS A 86 -4.55 -11.17 -8.30
CA LYS A 86 -4.53 -11.64 -9.68
C LYS A 86 -3.37 -11.05 -10.47
N ILE A 87 -3.11 -9.75 -10.34
CA ILE A 87 -1.98 -9.08 -11.01
C ILE A 87 -0.66 -9.74 -10.61
N LYS A 88 -0.43 -9.95 -9.31
CA LYS A 88 0.77 -10.65 -8.82
C LYS A 88 0.85 -12.07 -9.38
N ALA A 89 -0.26 -12.81 -9.41
CA ALA A 89 -0.29 -14.15 -9.96
C ALA A 89 -0.02 -14.19 -11.48
N ILE A 90 -0.54 -13.22 -12.24
CA ILE A 90 -0.26 -13.04 -13.67
C ILE A 90 1.25 -12.82 -13.86
N ILE A 91 1.86 -11.91 -13.10
CA ILE A 91 3.30 -11.61 -13.21
C ILE A 91 4.15 -12.85 -12.85
N ARG A 92 3.78 -13.60 -11.81
CA ARG A 92 4.46 -14.86 -11.47
C ARG A 92 4.39 -15.88 -12.60
N ALA A 93 3.20 -16.10 -13.16
CA ALA A 93 3.00 -17.04 -14.26
C ALA A 93 3.73 -16.58 -15.54
N TYR A 94 3.68 -15.28 -15.84
CA TYR A 94 4.45 -14.66 -16.92
C TYR A 94 5.95 -14.91 -16.75
N SER A 95 6.52 -14.65 -15.57
CA SER A 95 7.93 -14.92 -15.29
C SER A 95 8.26 -16.41 -15.40
N LYS A 96 7.39 -17.28 -14.88
CA LYS A 96 7.55 -18.75 -14.99
C LYS A 96 7.61 -19.22 -16.45
N TYR A 97 6.75 -18.69 -17.32
CA TYR A 97 6.77 -19.02 -18.75
C TYR A 97 8.11 -18.67 -19.41
N PHE A 98 8.62 -17.45 -19.21
CA PHE A 98 9.90 -17.03 -19.79
C PHE A 98 11.11 -17.74 -19.17
N ILE A 99 11.01 -18.18 -17.91
CA ILE A 99 12.04 -19.01 -17.29
C ILE A 99 12.05 -20.42 -17.89
N GLN A 100 10.88 -20.98 -18.16
CA GLN A 100 10.75 -22.29 -18.81
C GLN A 100 11.22 -22.27 -20.28
N TYR A 101 11.03 -21.14 -20.97
CA TYR A 101 11.38 -20.96 -22.38
C TYR A 101 12.36 -19.80 -22.58
N PRO A 102 13.63 -19.93 -22.15
CA PRO A 102 14.60 -18.84 -22.18
C PRO A 102 14.87 -18.31 -23.60
N ASN A 103 14.88 -19.15 -24.63
CA ASN A 103 15.07 -18.71 -26.01
C ASN A 103 13.92 -17.80 -26.51
N VAL A 104 12.71 -17.96 -25.97
CA VAL A 104 11.58 -17.06 -26.25
C VAL A 104 11.80 -15.71 -25.55
N PHE A 105 12.37 -15.73 -24.34
CA PHE A 105 12.79 -14.48 -23.66
C PHE A 105 13.87 -13.74 -24.45
N GLU A 106 14.88 -14.44 -24.97
CA GLU A 106 15.93 -13.83 -25.79
C GLU A 106 15.35 -13.18 -27.04
N LEU A 107 14.47 -13.89 -27.75
CA LEU A 107 13.76 -13.37 -28.91
C LEU A 107 12.96 -12.10 -28.58
N PHE A 108 12.30 -12.05 -27.42
CA PHE A 108 11.47 -10.91 -27.05
C PHE A 108 12.32 -9.70 -26.60
N TYR A 109 13.34 -9.91 -25.79
CA TYR A 109 13.96 -8.83 -25.01
C TYR A 109 15.45 -8.58 -25.28
N LEU A 110 16.15 -9.47 -25.98
CA LEU A 110 17.59 -9.33 -26.26
C LEU A 110 17.91 -9.11 -27.73
N GLU A 111 17.15 -9.75 -28.62
CA GLU A 111 17.34 -9.61 -30.06
C GLU A 111 16.92 -8.22 -30.53
N LYS A 112 17.65 -7.68 -31.51
CA LYS A 112 17.32 -6.36 -32.04
C LYS A 112 16.05 -6.47 -32.86
N ILE A 113 15.16 -5.49 -32.73
CA ILE A 113 13.92 -5.44 -33.52
C ILE A 113 14.22 -5.51 -35.02
N SER A 114 15.33 -4.92 -35.49
CA SER A 114 15.79 -4.99 -36.88
C SER A 114 15.99 -6.42 -37.39
N ASP A 115 16.26 -7.36 -36.50
CA ASP A 115 16.58 -8.75 -36.81
C ASP A 115 15.31 -9.61 -36.83
N ILE A 116 14.21 -9.12 -36.25
CA ILE A 116 12.95 -9.85 -36.07
C ILE A 116 11.82 -9.24 -36.91
N ASP A 117 11.87 -7.96 -37.23
CA ASP A 117 10.80 -7.25 -37.94
C ASP A 117 11.33 -6.10 -38.81
N ASN A 118 10.57 -5.78 -39.85
CA ASN A 118 10.83 -4.71 -40.80
C ASN A 118 9.92 -3.48 -40.60
N LYS A 119 8.90 -3.52 -39.71
CA LYS A 119 7.83 -2.50 -39.68
C LYS A 119 7.56 -1.84 -38.32
N GLN A 120 8.23 -2.27 -37.25
CA GLN A 120 8.06 -1.83 -35.85
C GLN A 120 6.80 -2.24 -35.05
N PRO A 121 5.74 -2.93 -35.55
CA PRO A 121 4.64 -3.35 -34.68
C PRO A 121 5.07 -4.37 -33.61
N THR A 122 6.10 -5.16 -33.86
CA THR A 122 6.61 -6.17 -32.91
C THR A 122 7.07 -5.55 -31.60
N SER A 123 7.68 -4.36 -31.66
CA SER A 123 8.18 -3.65 -30.49
C SER A 123 7.03 -3.31 -29.53
N ASP A 124 5.94 -2.77 -30.06
CA ASP A 124 4.78 -2.38 -29.27
C ASP A 124 4.07 -3.59 -28.68
N LEU A 125 3.97 -4.68 -29.44
CA LEU A 125 3.41 -5.95 -28.96
C LEU A 125 4.21 -6.46 -27.75
N ILE A 126 5.54 -6.51 -27.86
CA ILE A 126 6.41 -7.01 -26.78
C ILE A 126 6.37 -6.08 -25.56
N CYS A 127 6.54 -4.77 -25.79
CA CYS A 127 6.64 -3.80 -24.71
C CYS A 127 5.35 -3.64 -23.91
N ASN A 128 4.19 -3.88 -24.52
CA ASN A 128 2.89 -3.73 -23.87
C ASN A 128 2.24 -5.06 -23.52
N PHE A 129 2.94 -6.19 -23.69
CA PHE A 129 2.35 -7.51 -23.48
C PHE A 129 1.88 -7.72 -22.03
N LEU A 130 2.75 -7.45 -21.05
CA LEU A 130 2.40 -7.59 -19.63
C LEU A 130 1.30 -6.62 -19.20
N ASP A 131 1.28 -5.42 -19.79
CA ASP A 131 0.20 -4.44 -19.59
C ASP A 131 -1.14 -4.98 -20.10
N LYS A 132 -1.18 -5.57 -21.30
CA LYS A 132 -2.37 -6.21 -21.89
C LYS A 132 -2.87 -7.33 -20.98
N LEU A 133 -1.97 -8.20 -20.51
CA LEU A 133 -2.32 -9.33 -19.64
C LEU A 133 -2.95 -8.88 -18.31
N CYS A 134 -2.49 -7.75 -17.75
CA CYS A 134 -2.99 -7.23 -16.48
C CYS A 134 -4.15 -6.23 -16.63
N ALA A 135 -4.57 -5.88 -17.85
CA ALA A 135 -5.45 -4.74 -18.11
C ALA A 135 -6.81 -4.86 -17.40
N GLU A 136 -7.44 -6.04 -17.47
CA GLU A 136 -8.73 -6.29 -16.81
C GLU A 136 -8.65 -6.10 -15.29
N GLU A 137 -7.55 -6.53 -14.69
CA GLU A 137 -7.36 -6.46 -13.25
C GLU A 137 -6.99 -5.05 -12.79
N TRP A 138 -6.24 -4.28 -13.60
CA TRP A 138 -6.03 -2.85 -13.33
C TRP A 138 -7.35 -2.07 -13.38
N ASN A 139 -8.18 -2.34 -14.39
CA ASN A 139 -9.50 -1.72 -14.50
C ASN A 139 -10.39 -2.07 -13.28
N TYR A 140 -10.36 -3.33 -12.84
CA TYR A 140 -11.04 -3.76 -11.62
C TYR A 140 -10.50 -3.02 -10.39
N CYS A 141 -9.19 -2.94 -10.20
CA CYS A 141 -8.60 -2.26 -9.04
C CYS A 141 -8.93 -0.77 -8.99
N ILE A 142 -8.99 -0.10 -10.14
CA ILE A 142 -9.38 1.32 -10.23
C ILE A 142 -10.88 1.47 -9.93
N LYS A 143 -11.72 0.60 -10.49
CA LYS A 143 -13.17 0.65 -10.30
C LYS A 143 -13.57 0.41 -8.84
N GLU A 144 -12.88 -0.50 -8.16
CA GLU A 144 -13.15 -0.84 -6.75
C GLU A 144 -12.36 0.05 -5.76
N ASP A 145 -11.80 1.17 -6.22
CA ASP A 145 -11.01 2.13 -5.43
C ASP A 145 -9.86 1.48 -4.63
N LEU A 146 -9.28 0.39 -5.14
CA LEU A 146 -8.11 -0.28 -4.55
C LEU A 146 -6.82 0.47 -4.87
N VAL A 147 -6.77 1.14 -6.03
CA VAL A 147 -5.70 2.04 -6.46
C VAL A 147 -6.32 3.16 -7.29
N ASN A 148 -5.77 4.38 -7.22
CA ASN A 148 -6.19 5.43 -8.15
C ASN A 148 -5.47 5.31 -9.51
N ILE A 149 -5.98 6.01 -10.53
CA ILE A 149 -5.47 5.95 -11.91
C ILE A 149 -3.98 6.30 -11.98
N VAL A 150 -3.55 7.37 -11.30
CA VAL A 150 -2.14 7.83 -11.31
C VAL A 150 -1.22 6.79 -10.66
N GLN A 151 -1.65 6.20 -9.54
CA GLN A 151 -0.94 5.11 -8.87
C GLN A 151 -0.84 3.88 -9.77
N ALA A 152 -1.95 3.48 -10.42
CA ALA A 152 -1.97 2.35 -11.34
C ALA A 152 -1.02 2.56 -12.52
N GLU A 153 -1.03 3.73 -13.17
CA GLU A 153 -0.11 4.08 -14.25
C GLU A 153 1.36 4.06 -13.81
N SER A 154 1.64 4.58 -12.62
CA SER A 154 2.99 4.55 -12.04
C SER A 154 3.47 3.12 -11.80
N ILE A 155 2.64 2.29 -11.18
CA ILE A 155 2.95 0.88 -10.90
C ILE A 155 3.15 0.09 -12.20
N ARG A 156 2.27 0.28 -13.19
CA ARG A 156 2.38 -0.34 -14.51
C ARG A 156 3.71 -0.01 -15.18
N SER A 157 4.10 1.26 -15.17
CA SER A 157 5.38 1.71 -15.70
C SER A 157 6.55 1.03 -15.00
N ILE A 158 6.55 0.96 -13.67
CA ILE A 158 7.62 0.28 -12.90
C ILE A 158 7.71 -1.20 -13.28
N ILE A 159 6.58 -1.93 -13.28
CA ILE A 159 6.52 -3.36 -13.58
C ILE A 159 7.01 -3.64 -15.01
N LYS A 160 6.61 -2.81 -15.99
CA LYS A 160 7.00 -2.93 -17.40
C LYS A 160 8.51 -2.99 -17.60
N TYR A 161 9.28 -2.18 -16.85
CA TYR A 161 10.74 -2.18 -16.95
C TYR A 161 11.41 -3.17 -15.99
N GLN A 162 10.85 -3.35 -14.79
CA GLN A 162 11.49 -4.14 -13.75
C GLN A 162 11.42 -5.65 -14.01
N ILE A 163 10.30 -6.17 -14.52
CA ILE A 163 10.13 -7.63 -14.69
C ILE A 163 11.09 -8.19 -15.75
N PRO A 164 11.20 -7.61 -16.97
CA PRO A 164 12.22 -8.05 -17.92
C PRO A 164 13.65 -7.92 -17.36
N GLY A 165 13.92 -6.88 -16.55
CA GLY A 165 15.21 -6.71 -15.90
C GLY A 165 15.56 -7.82 -14.91
N LEU A 166 14.60 -8.22 -14.06
CA LEU A 166 14.76 -9.35 -13.14
C LEU A 166 14.99 -10.67 -13.89
N LEU A 167 14.19 -10.92 -14.93
CA LEU A 167 14.33 -12.11 -15.78
C LEU A 167 15.68 -12.14 -16.49
N LEU A 168 16.14 -11.01 -17.02
CA LEU A 168 17.45 -10.90 -17.66
C LEU A 168 18.59 -11.28 -16.71
N LEU A 169 18.56 -10.79 -15.48
CA LEU A 169 19.59 -11.11 -14.48
C LEU A 169 19.51 -12.57 -14.02
N HIS A 170 18.31 -13.11 -13.85
CA HIS A 170 18.13 -14.52 -13.50
C HIS A 170 18.64 -15.44 -14.62
N LEU A 171 18.13 -15.26 -15.85
CA LEU A 171 18.42 -16.13 -17.00
C LEU A 171 19.88 -16.02 -17.45
N ASN A 172 20.42 -14.81 -17.56
CA ASN A 172 21.72 -14.58 -18.20
C ASN A 172 22.87 -14.32 -17.23
N ARG A 173 22.58 -14.08 -15.95
CA ARG A 173 23.60 -13.82 -14.91
C ARG A 173 23.46 -14.73 -13.69
N ARG A 174 22.49 -15.65 -13.69
CA ARG A 174 22.21 -16.56 -12.57
C ARG A 174 22.08 -15.79 -11.25
N ASN A 175 21.39 -14.65 -11.29
CA ASN A 175 21.19 -13.80 -10.13
C ASN A 175 19.72 -13.39 -9.96
N PRO A 176 18.98 -13.99 -9.01
CA PRO A 176 19.38 -15.17 -8.23
C PRO A 176 19.53 -16.41 -9.13
N ALA A 177 20.28 -17.43 -8.70
CA ALA A 177 20.56 -18.61 -9.51
C ALA A 177 19.40 -19.62 -9.46
N ASP A 178 18.82 -19.82 -8.28
CA ASP A 178 17.71 -20.76 -8.08
C ASP A 178 16.35 -20.13 -8.42
N TYR A 179 15.44 -20.96 -8.91
CA TYR A 179 14.08 -20.53 -9.26
C TYR A 179 13.27 -20.10 -8.04
N ASN A 180 13.41 -20.77 -6.89
CA ASN A 180 12.67 -20.39 -5.68
C ASN A 180 13.20 -19.07 -5.13
N ASP A 181 14.51 -18.86 -5.14
CA ASP A 181 15.11 -17.58 -4.76
C ASP A 181 14.63 -16.45 -5.68
N PHE A 182 14.50 -16.71 -6.99
CA PHE A 182 13.89 -15.79 -7.93
C PHE A 182 12.45 -15.46 -7.56
N LEU A 183 11.62 -16.45 -7.25
CA LEU A 183 10.22 -16.24 -6.86
C LEU A 183 10.11 -15.43 -5.56
N VAL A 184 10.92 -15.74 -4.55
CA VAL A 184 10.96 -14.99 -3.28
C VAL A 184 11.37 -13.53 -3.53
N LEU A 185 12.37 -13.30 -4.38
CA LEU A 185 12.78 -11.94 -4.76
C LEU A 185 11.66 -11.22 -5.51
N LEU A 186 11.06 -11.87 -6.50
CA LEU A 186 9.96 -11.32 -7.29
C LEU A 186 8.80 -10.91 -6.39
N ASP A 187 8.36 -11.78 -5.50
CA ASP A 187 7.27 -11.51 -4.55
C ASP A 187 7.58 -10.34 -3.65
N LYS A 188 8.79 -10.32 -3.07
CA LYS A 188 9.24 -9.21 -2.22
C LYS A 188 9.29 -7.88 -2.98
N GLN A 189 9.61 -7.88 -4.27
CA GLN A 189 9.57 -6.68 -5.10
C GLN A 189 8.14 -6.26 -5.40
N LEU A 190 7.28 -7.21 -5.81
CA LEU A 190 5.88 -6.95 -6.09
C LEU A 190 5.13 -6.41 -4.88
N ASP A 191 5.38 -6.91 -3.68
CA ASP A 191 4.79 -6.39 -2.44
C ASP A 191 5.23 -4.96 -2.11
N LYS A 192 6.42 -4.56 -2.56
CA LYS A 192 6.92 -3.17 -2.38
C LYS A 192 6.38 -2.21 -3.43
N ILE A 193 6.24 -2.67 -4.67
CA ILE A 193 5.78 -1.86 -5.81
C ILE A 193 4.27 -1.74 -5.77
N ILE A 194 3.58 -2.87 -5.70
CA ILE A 194 2.13 -2.97 -5.57
C ILE A 194 1.78 -2.87 -4.10
N LYS A 195 2.16 -1.73 -3.51
CA LYS A 195 1.57 -1.28 -2.27
C LYS A 195 0.15 -0.86 -2.61
N VAL A 196 -0.76 -1.80 -2.41
CA VAL A 196 -2.11 -1.41 -2.05
C VAL A 196 -1.92 -0.73 -0.71
N GLU A 197 -1.82 0.61 -0.72
CA GLU A 197 -2.46 1.34 0.36
C GLU A 197 -3.85 0.72 0.39
N LYS A 198 -4.14 -0.14 1.37
CA LYS A 198 -5.53 -0.40 1.75
C LYS A 198 -6.10 1.00 1.78
N THR A 199 -6.92 1.34 0.78
CA THR A 199 -7.43 2.68 0.54
C THR A 199 -7.63 3.26 1.90
N ALA A 200 -6.83 4.25 2.32
CA ALA A 200 -6.83 4.70 3.70
C ALA A 200 -8.30 4.90 4.05
N LYS A 201 -8.90 3.96 4.81
CA LYS A 201 -10.37 3.82 4.94
C LYS A 201 -10.85 5.22 5.11
N LYS A 202 -11.60 5.80 4.15
CA LYS A 202 -11.85 7.24 4.04
C LYS A 202 -11.86 7.84 5.44
N ILE A 203 -10.71 8.39 5.87
CA ILE A 203 -10.48 8.56 7.31
C ILE A 203 -11.48 9.61 7.71
N LYS A 204 -12.40 9.23 8.59
CA LYS A 204 -13.55 10.06 8.91
C LYS A 204 -13.17 11.29 9.74
N LEU A 205 -11.89 11.44 10.08
CA LEU A 205 -11.34 12.55 10.86
C LEU A 205 -11.70 13.93 10.30
N THR A 206 -11.90 14.04 8.98
CA THR A 206 -12.31 15.30 8.33
C THR A 206 -13.84 15.46 8.20
N GLU A 207 -14.63 14.48 8.63
CA GLU A 207 -16.09 14.58 8.65
C GLU A 207 -16.54 15.65 9.66
N PRO A 208 -17.56 16.46 9.34
CA PRO A 208 -18.01 17.55 10.20
C PRO A 208 -18.37 17.12 11.63
N GLU A 209 -18.97 15.94 11.80
CA GLU A 209 -19.34 15.40 13.11
C GLU A 209 -18.13 15.09 13.98
N ILE A 210 -17.08 14.49 13.40
CA ILE A 210 -15.83 14.19 14.11
C ILE A 210 -15.08 15.47 14.45
N LEU A 211 -14.99 16.40 13.51
CA LEU A 211 -14.38 17.71 13.75
C LEU A 211 -15.13 18.47 14.84
N ASN A 212 -16.47 18.41 14.87
CA ASN A 212 -17.26 19.01 15.94
C ASN A 212 -17.05 18.30 17.29
N PHE A 213 -16.88 16.98 17.28
CA PHE A 213 -16.57 16.25 18.50
C PHE A 213 -15.19 16.60 19.06
N ILE A 214 -14.16 16.74 18.22
CA ILE A 214 -12.82 17.14 18.67
C ILE A 214 -12.80 18.64 19.03
N PHE A 215 -13.35 19.50 18.17
CA PHE A 215 -13.14 20.96 18.22
C PHE A 215 -14.30 21.80 18.73
N GLY A 216 -15.53 21.28 18.78
CA GLY A 216 -16.74 22.09 18.98
C GLY A 216 -16.76 22.91 20.27
N ASN A 217 -15.89 22.59 21.24
CA ASN A 217 -15.76 23.33 22.50
C ASN A 217 -14.38 24.01 22.68
N CYS A 218 -13.46 23.95 21.72
CA CYS A 218 -12.09 24.42 21.94
C CYS A 218 -11.94 25.96 21.97
N ASP A 219 -13.00 26.70 21.65
CA ASP A 219 -13.05 28.15 21.88
C ASP A 219 -13.23 28.50 23.37
N LYS A 220 -13.84 27.59 24.14
CA LYS A 220 -14.14 27.76 25.58
C LYS A 220 -13.34 26.81 26.47
N ASN A 221 -12.70 25.81 25.88
CA ASN A 221 -11.98 24.76 26.58
C ASN A 221 -10.59 24.56 25.96
N VAL A 222 -9.63 24.22 26.80
CA VAL A 222 -8.35 23.64 26.37
C VAL A 222 -8.59 22.17 26.02
N CYS A 223 -8.32 21.80 24.77
CA CYS A 223 -8.57 20.47 24.23
C CYS A 223 -7.28 19.69 24.01
N PHE A 224 -7.29 18.40 24.31
CA PHE A 224 -6.19 17.48 24.05
C PHE A 224 -6.69 16.19 23.41
N ILE A 225 -5.81 15.53 22.67
CA ILE A 225 -6.06 14.22 22.07
C ILE A 225 -5.01 13.19 22.52
N HIS A 226 -5.44 11.95 22.69
CA HIS A 226 -4.55 10.81 22.97
C HIS A 226 -4.96 9.61 22.12
N TYR A 227 -3.98 8.86 21.60
CA TYR A 227 -4.22 7.69 20.75
C TYR A 227 -4.08 6.40 21.53
N THR A 228 -5.03 5.48 21.35
CA THR A 228 -4.96 4.13 21.91
C THR A 228 -5.43 3.07 20.92
N LYS A 229 -4.88 1.86 21.07
CA LYS A 229 -5.09 0.74 20.14
C LYS A 229 -6.36 -0.04 20.39
N GLU A 230 -6.73 -0.21 21.66
CA GLU A 230 -7.80 -1.12 22.06
C GLU A 230 -9.00 -0.34 22.60
N GLU A 231 -10.21 -0.71 22.14
CA GLU A 231 -11.46 -0.13 22.64
C GLU A 231 -11.62 -0.34 24.15
N LYS A 232 -11.10 -1.46 24.66
CA LYS A 232 -11.09 -1.76 26.10
C LYS A 232 -10.30 -0.71 26.90
N ILE A 233 -9.18 -0.24 26.37
CA ILE A 233 -8.37 0.82 27.01
C ILE A 233 -9.11 2.15 26.92
N ALA A 234 -9.71 2.46 25.76
CA ALA A 234 -10.50 3.68 25.59
C ALA A 234 -11.68 3.74 26.58
N ASN A 235 -12.40 2.63 26.74
CA ASN A 235 -13.47 2.50 27.75
C ASN A 235 -12.94 2.64 29.17
N LYS A 236 -11.78 2.05 29.49
CA LYS A 236 -11.17 2.20 30.81
C LYS A 236 -10.85 3.66 31.12
N ILE A 237 -10.27 4.39 30.16
CA ILE A 237 -9.99 5.83 30.29
C ILE A 237 -11.30 6.62 30.46
N LEU A 238 -12.35 6.25 29.73
CA LEU A 238 -13.67 6.86 29.84
C LEU A 238 -14.25 6.72 31.25
N THR A 239 -14.11 5.54 31.87
CA THR A 239 -14.72 5.23 33.17
C THR A 239 -13.86 5.59 34.37
N GLU A 240 -12.53 5.52 34.26
CA GLU A 240 -11.59 5.71 35.37
C GLU A 240 -10.85 7.05 35.31
N GLY A 241 -10.84 7.74 34.17
CA GLY A 241 -9.99 8.91 33.94
C GLY A 241 -8.67 8.58 33.24
N PHE A 242 -7.86 9.60 33.00
CA PHE A 242 -6.67 9.50 32.19
C PHE A 242 -5.40 9.47 33.05
N ARG A 243 -4.62 8.40 32.92
CA ARG A 243 -3.38 8.20 33.68
C ARG A 243 -2.17 8.55 32.81
N TYR A 244 -1.20 9.27 33.38
CA TYR A 244 0.04 9.61 32.69
C TYR A 244 1.23 9.65 33.65
N VAL A 245 2.43 9.47 33.09
CA VAL A 245 3.69 9.40 33.83
C VAL A 245 4.47 10.68 33.59
N GLU A 246 4.95 11.29 34.67
CA GLU A 246 5.72 12.55 34.72
C GLU A 246 5.04 13.78 34.09
N SER A 247 4.92 13.79 32.77
CA SER A 247 4.42 14.90 31.97
C SER A 247 3.23 14.48 31.12
N PHE A 248 2.14 15.21 31.25
CA PHE A 248 0.94 15.01 30.45
C PHE A 248 1.23 15.08 28.93
N TYR A 249 2.10 16.01 28.53
CA TYR A 249 2.49 16.26 27.13
C TYR A 249 3.30 15.13 26.49
N ASN A 250 3.82 14.18 27.28
CA ASN A 250 4.44 12.97 26.73
C ASN A 250 3.39 11.98 26.19
N THR A 251 2.13 12.13 26.60
CA THR A 251 1.06 11.16 26.32
C THR A 251 -0.12 11.77 25.57
N ALA A 252 -0.42 13.05 25.80
CA ALA A 252 -1.54 13.75 25.23
C ALA A 252 -1.10 15.04 24.52
N GLU A 253 -1.79 15.38 23.44
CA GLU A 253 -1.42 16.44 22.53
C GLU A 253 -2.48 17.53 22.48
N GLN A 254 -2.09 18.77 22.75
CA GLN A 254 -3.02 19.90 22.70
C GLN A 254 -3.49 20.15 21.26
N VAL A 255 -4.77 20.40 21.06
CA VAL A 255 -5.34 20.68 19.75
C VAL A 255 -6.10 21.99 19.73
N THR A 256 -6.04 22.67 18.59
CA THR A 256 -6.78 23.89 18.27
C THR A 256 -7.59 23.62 17.00
N ASN A 257 -8.58 24.47 16.69
CA ASN A 257 -9.44 24.34 15.51
C ASN A 257 -8.68 24.68 14.20
N ASP A 258 -7.64 23.91 13.92
CA ASP A 258 -6.81 23.96 12.72
C ASP A 258 -6.73 22.54 12.14
N LYS A 259 -7.39 22.34 11.00
CA LYS A 259 -7.47 21.05 10.31
C LYS A 259 -6.11 20.57 9.81
N LEU A 260 -5.24 21.49 9.38
CA LEU A 260 -3.92 21.14 8.89
C LEU A 260 -3.05 20.63 10.03
N HIS A 261 -3.09 21.33 11.16
CA HIS A 261 -2.39 20.93 12.38
C HIS A 261 -2.88 19.57 12.90
N LEU A 262 -4.20 19.33 12.90
CA LEU A 262 -4.77 18.03 13.25
C LEU A 262 -4.31 16.91 12.31
N THR A 263 -4.29 17.17 11.01
CA THR A 263 -3.84 16.19 10.00
C THR A 263 -2.38 15.81 10.23
N HIS A 264 -1.51 16.79 10.52
CA HIS A 264 -0.12 16.54 10.87
C HIS A 264 -0.01 15.64 12.11
N LYS A 265 -0.65 16.02 13.22
CA LYS A 265 -0.65 15.21 14.46
C LYS A 265 -1.20 13.81 14.24
N HIS A 266 -2.28 13.70 13.47
CA HIS A 266 -2.86 12.41 13.14
C HIS A 266 -1.88 11.51 12.39
N ASN A 267 -1.17 12.04 11.41
CA ASN A 267 -0.17 11.26 10.68
C ASN A 267 1.00 10.80 11.57
N THR A 268 1.40 11.61 12.54
CA THR A 268 2.43 11.25 13.52
C THR A 268 1.97 10.15 14.48
N TYR A 269 0.72 10.20 14.96
CA TYR A 269 0.28 9.39 16.09
C TYR A 269 -0.67 8.23 15.74
N LYS A 270 -1.21 8.15 14.51
CA LYS A 270 -2.12 7.06 14.08
C LYS A 270 -1.57 5.64 14.24
N LEU A 271 -0.24 5.49 14.24
CA LEU A 271 0.42 4.21 14.50
C LEU A 271 0.21 3.68 15.94
N TYR A 272 -0.13 4.54 16.90
CA TYR A 272 -0.40 4.14 18.29
C TYR A 272 -1.80 3.57 18.48
N GLY A 273 -2.68 3.64 17.47
CA GLY A 273 -3.97 2.99 17.50
C GLY A 273 -5.09 3.77 16.84
N ASN A 274 -6.24 3.10 16.68
CA ASN A 274 -7.37 3.61 15.90
C ASN A 274 -8.36 4.46 16.73
N TYR A 275 -8.19 4.53 18.04
CA TYR A 275 -9.05 5.27 18.96
C TYR A 275 -8.38 6.57 19.39
N ILE A 276 -9.11 7.68 19.29
CA ILE A 276 -8.69 9.00 19.78
C ILE A 276 -9.55 9.35 20.99
N ILE A 277 -8.92 9.47 22.15
CA ILE A 277 -9.51 10.05 23.35
C ILE A 277 -9.50 11.57 23.20
N VAL A 278 -10.62 12.22 23.50
CA VAL A 278 -10.72 13.68 23.54
C VAL A 278 -10.84 14.11 25.00
N ILE A 279 -9.86 14.87 25.47
CA ILE A 279 -9.81 15.47 26.81
C ILE A 279 -10.08 16.96 26.66
N SER A 280 -10.90 17.53 27.52
CA SER A 280 -11.31 18.92 27.43
C SER A 280 -11.53 19.52 28.81
N ILE A 281 -10.85 20.63 29.08
CA ILE A 281 -10.84 21.35 30.35
C ILE A 281 -11.26 22.79 30.08
N SER A 282 -12.15 23.35 30.88
CA SER A 282 -12.60 24.74 30.74
C SER A 282 -11.41 25.71 30.74
N THR A 283 -11.40 26.65 29.79
CA THR A 283 -10.33 27.65 29.66
C THR A 283 -10.24 28.52 30.91
N ASP A 284 -11.38 28.85 31.53
CA ASP A 284 -11.41 29.64 32.77
C ASP A 284 -10.74 28.90 33.93
N LEU A 285 -11.07 27.61 34.09
CA LEU A 285 -10.48 26.75 35.11
C LEU A 285 -8.98 26.56 34.87
N TYR A 286 -8.60 26.25 33.63
CA TYR A 286 -7.22 26.03 33.23
C TYR A 286 -6.37 27.29 33.45
N ASN A 287 -6.88 28.46 33.05
CA ASN A 287 -6.20 29.74 33.23
C ASN A 287 -6.09 30.14 34.71
N PHE A 288 -7.11 29.85 35.52
CA PHE A 288 -7.05 30.08 36.97
C PHE A 288 -5.83 29.39 37.58
N PHE A 289 -5.70 28.07 37.40
CA PHE A 289 -4.56 27.33 37.96
C PHE A 289 -3.23 27.71 37.30
N ASN A 290 -3.20 27.97 36.00
CA ASN A 290 -1.99 28.42 35.31
C ASN A 290 -1.47 29.76 35.86
N ASN A 291 -2.38 30.70 36.18
CA ASN A 291 -2.02 31.98 36.77
C ASN A 291 -1.51 31.82 38.21
N GLU A 292 -2.11 30.95 39.00
CA GLU A 292 -1.62 30.62 40.36
C GLU A 292 -0.21 29.99 40.33
N ILE A 293 0.04 29.05 39.42
CA ILE A 293 1.36 28.44 39.20
C ILE A 293 2.40 29.52 38.90
N LYS A 294 2.09 30.43 37.96
CA LYS A 294 3.00 31.52 37.55
C LYS A 294 3.27 32.51 38.67
N THR A 295 2.22 32.91 39.39
CA THR A 295 2.32 33.88 40.50
C THR A 295 3.21 33.34 41.61
N ASN A 296 3.09 32.06 41.93
CA ASN A 296 3.86 31.39 42.96
C ASN A 296 5.17 30.74 42.45
N LYS A 297 5.53 30.95 41.18
CA LYS A 297 6.74 30.41 40.51
C LYS A 297 6.92 28.89 40.67
N MET A 298 5.81 28.14 40.67
CA MET A 298 5.84 26.70 40.85
C MET A 298 6.33 26.00 39.57
N LYS A 299 7.13 24.93 39.72
CA LYS A 299 7.59 24.09 38.60
C LYS A 299 6.68 22.89 38.39
N VAL A 300 5.40 23.14 38.11
CA VAL A 300 4.38 22.11 37.91
C VAL A 300 3.46 22.50 36.76
N SER A 301 2.89 21.53 36.05
CA SER A 301 1.86 21.78 35.04
C SER A 301 0.47 21.78 35.65
N VAL A 302 -0.50 22.38 34.97
CA VAL A 302 -1.89 22.47 35.46
C VAL A 302 -2.48 21.08 35.70
N GLU A 303 -2.21 20.14 34.80
CA GLU A 303 -2.76 18.78 34.83
C GLU A 303 -2.31 18.03 36.09
N ASN A 304 -1.10 18.28 36.58
CA ASN A 304 -0.59 17.66 37.80
C ASN A 304 -1.30 18.17 39.07
N ILE A 305 -1.97 19.32 38.99
CA ILE A 305 -2.82 19.85 40.08
C ILE A 305 -4.23 19.28 39.98
N LEU A 306 -4.72 19.08 38.75
CA LEU A 306 -6.05 18.58 38.44
C LEU A 306 -6.16 17.06 38.64
N THR A 307 -5.75 16.56 39.81
CA THR A 307 -5.85 15.16 40.23
C THR A 307 -6.64 15.04 41.52
N GLU A 308 -7.49 14.02 41.62
CA GLU A 308 -8.23 13.74 42.86
C GLU A 308 -7.40 12.94 43.85
N ASP A 309 -6.66 11.98 43.32
CA ASP A 309 -5.79 11.11 44.08
C ASP A 309 -4.37 11.68 44.12
N SER A 310 -3.66 11.35 45.20
CA SER A 310 -2.22 11.64 45.27
C SER A 310 -1.47 10.80 44.22
N PRO A 311 -0.46 11.37 43.55
CA PRO A 311 0.29 10.64 42.54
C PRO A 311 0.98 9.42 43.15
N ILE A 312 1.00 8.33 42.41
CA ILE A 312 1.52 7.03 42.85
C ILE A 312 2.89 6.81 42.20
N LEU A 313 3.85 6.24 42.93
CA LEU A 313 5.13 5.83 42.35
C LEU A 313 4.98 4.49 41.63
N ASN A 314 5.47 4.42 40.39
CA ASN A 314 5.62 3.16 39.67
C ASN A 314 6.91 2.42 40.11
N ASP A 315 7.15 1.23 39.57
CA ASP A 315 8.33 0.42 39.87
C ASP A 315 9.67 1.08 39.50
N ASN A 316 9.63 2.13 38.66
CA ASN A 316 10.79 2.92 38.23
C ASN A 316 10.98 4.20 39.07
N ASN A 317 10.18 4.41 40.11
CA ASN A 317 10.10 5.64 40.91
C ASN A 317 9.60 6.88 40.14
N ASP A 318 8.85 6.69 39.06
CA ASP A 318 8.19 7.79 38.36
C ASP A 318 6.81 8.06 38.98
N TYR A 319 6.42 9.33 39.05
CA TYR A 319 5.09 9.73 39.49
C TYR A 319 4.03 9.49 38.40
N ILE A 320 3.00 8.73 38.75
CA ILE A 320 1.76 8.54 37.98
C ILE A 320 0.71 9.52 38.48
N TYR A 321 0.21 10.36 37.58
CA TYR A 321 -0.87 11.30 37.82
C TYR A 321 -2.18 10.82 37.20
N PHE A 322 -3.30 11.30 37.75
CA PHE A 322 -4.65 10.87 37.40
C PHE A 322 -5.50 12.08 37.07
N LEU A 323 -5.81 12.27 35.80
CA LEU A 323 -6.78 13.28 35.37
C LEU A 323 -8.20 12.70 35.49
N PRO A 324 -9.11 13.34 36.23
CA PRO A 324 -10.46 12.81 36.46
C PRO A 324 -11.24 12.59 35.18
N LYS A 325 -12.09 11.55 35.18
CA LYS A 325 -12.95 11.18 34.05
C LYS A 325 -13.82 12.31 33.55
N GLN A 326 -14.20 13.26 34.41
CA GLN A 326 -15.02 14.41 34.07
C GLN A 326 -14.36 15.30 33.00
N PHE A 327 -13.02 15.29 32.88
CA PHE A 327 -12.32 15.99 31.80
C PHE A 327 -12.20 15.18 30.51
N VAL A 328 -12.54 13.89 30.53
CA VAL A 328 -12.60 13.06 29.33
C VAL A 328 -13.97 13.28 28.66
N LYS A 329 -13.97 13.95 27.51
CA LYS A 329 -15.19 14.19 26.72
C LYS A 329 -15.75 12.89 26.14
N GLY A 330 -14.86 12.00 25.76
CA GLY A 330 -15.19 10.73 25.15
C GLY A 330 -14.06 10.21 24.28
N TYR A 331 -14.37 9.22 23.44
CA TYR A 331 -13.45 8.74 22.43
C TYR A 331 -14.13 8.54 21.09
N LEU A 332 -13.33 8.50 20.03
CA LEU A 332 -13.80 8.17 18.68
C LEU A 332 -12.88 7.17 18.02
N ASN A 333 -13.41 6.39 17.09
CA ASN A 333 -12.63 5.54 16.20
C ASN A 333 -12.57 6.19 14.82
N TYR A 334 -11.39 6.68 14.39
CA TYR A 334 -11.27 7.49 13.18
C TYR A 334 -11.45 6.67 11.88
N GLU A 335 -11.37 5.34 11.96
CA GLU A 335 -11.63 4.46 10.81
C GLU A 335 -13.11 4.19 10.59
N THR A 336 -13.89 4.06 11.67
CA THR A 336 -15.32 3.72 11.62
C THR A 336 -16.23 4.94 11.74
N GLY A 337 -15.73 6.00 12.38
CA GLY A 337 -16.47 7.21 12.74
C GLY A 337 -17.34 7.04 13.99
N LYS A 338 -17.25 5.89 14.68
CA LYS A 338 -17.96 5.66 15.93
C LYS A 338 -17.46 6.64 16.99
N ILE A 339 -18.37 7.33 17.66
CA ILE A 339 -18.10 8.25 18.78
C ILE A 339 -18.79 7.66 20.02
N GLU A 340 -18.09 7.66 21.13
CA GLU A 340 -18.60 7.30 22.45
C GLU A 340 -18.40 8.50 23.38
N ILE A 341 -19.50 8.99 23.95
CA ILE A 341 -19.52 10.19 24.78
C ILE A 341 -19.46 9.75 26.25
N ASN A 342 -18.63 10.43 27.05
CA ASN A 342 -18.62 10.21 28.47
C ASN A 342 -19.86 10.85 29.14
N PRO A 343 -20.74 10.08 29.80
CA PRO A 343 -21.90 10.65 30.50
C PRO A 343 -21.49 11.55 31.69
N ASP A 344 -20.31 11.35 32.26
CA ASP A 344 -19.79 12.13 33.39
C ASP A 344 -19.00 13.38 32.95
N TYR A 345 -18.94 13.67 31.65
CA TYR A 345 -18.16 14.79 31.12
C TYR A 345 -18.62 16.14 31.69
N ASN A 346 -17.71 16.81 32.39
CA ASN A 346 -17.87 18.15 32.94
C ASN A 346 -16.54 18.92 32.84
N PRO A 347 -16.35 19.78 31.83
CA PRO A 347 -15.10 20.53 31.66
C PRO A 347 -14.84 21.57 32.75
N ASN A 348 -15.86 21.91 33.55
CA ASN A 348 -15.77 22.82 34.69
C ASN A 348 -15.62 22.08 36.03
N TYR A 349 -15.31 20.77 36.00
CA TYR A 349 -15.12 19.98 37.21
C TYR A 349 -14.00 20.58 38.07
N ASN A 350 -14.35 21.06 39.26
CA ASN A 350 -13.40 21.74 40.15
C ASN A 350 -13.69 21.40 41.63
N PRO A 351 -13.41 20.16 42.05
CA PRO A 351 -13.52 19.77 43.45
C PRO A 351 -12.53 20.55 44.34
N PRO A 352 -12.85 20.74 45.63
CA PRO A 352 -11.97 21.46 46.57
C PRO A 352 -10.54 20.90 46.66
N ILE A 353 -10.36 19.61 46.38
CA ILE A 353 -9.06 18.93 46.43
C ILE A 353 -8.03 19.57 45.47
N PHE A 354 -8.43 20.12 44.33
CA PHE A 354 -7.50 20.75 43.39
C PHE A 354 -6.82 21.99 44.00
N LYS A 355 -7.56 22.80 44.76
CA LYS A 355 -6.99 23.94 45.49
C LYS A 355 -6.03 23.47 46.58
N LYS A 356 -6.37 22.40 47.29
CA LYS A 356 -5.51 21.80 48.31
C LYS A 356 -4.19 21.26 47.70
N ASN A 357 -4.25 20.67 46.51
CA ASN A 357 -3.06 20.21 45.78
C ASN A 357 -2.12 21.38 45.45
N LEU A 358 -2.68 22.50 44.96
CA LEU A 358 -1.93 23.72 44.69
C LEU A 358 -1.25 24.27 45.96
N GLU A 359 -1.99 24.37 47.08
CA GLU A 359 -1.45 24.83 48.37
C GLU A 359 -0.33 23.93 48.90
N GLY A 360 -0.49 22.60 48.78
CA GLY A 360 0.53 21.63 49.19
C GLY A 360 1.84 21.77 48.41
N ILE A 361 1.75 21.98 47.10
CA ILE A 361 2.93 22.20 46.23
C ILE A 361 3.60 23.55 46.55
N ALA A 362 2.83 24.59 46.91
CA ALA A 362 3.37 25.88 47.31
C ALA A 362 4.25 25.77 48.58
N GLN A 363 3.81 24.99 49.56
CA GLN A 363 4.52 24.79 50.82
C GLN A 363 5.84 24.03 50.65
N ILE A 364 5.88 23.05 49.74
CA ILE A 364 7.09 22.27 49.44
C ILE A 364 8.17 23.14 48.76
N ASN A 365 7.79 24.11 47.93
CA ASN A 365 8.72 25.00 47.22
C ASN A 365 9.17 26.23 48.05
N SER A 366 8.56 26.44 49.23
CA SER A 366 8.90 27.56 50.14
C SER A 366 9.87 27.15 51.26
N ASN A 367 10.16 25.85 51.40
CA ASN A 367 11.22 25.27 52.21
C ASN A 367 12.41 24.90 51.33
#